data_AF-A0AAE1WLS6-F1
#
_entry.id   AF-A0AAE1WLS6-F1
#
_cell.length_a   1.000
_cell.length_b   1.000
_cell.length_c   1.000
_cell.angle_alpha   90.00
_cell.angle_beta   90.00
_cell.angle_gamma   90.00
#
_symmetry.space_group_name_H-M   'P 1'
#
loop_
_entity.id
_entity.type
_entity.pdbx_description
1 polymer ?
#
loop_
_entity_poly.entity_id
_entity_poly.type
_entity_poly.pdbx_seq_one_letter_code
_entity_poly.pdbx_strand_id
1 'polypeptide(L)'
;MLEGCPWSFDKNIIVLSQIRASENLAVVDLNWCDFYIYIYNLSLNMMNLGVATLIGNRLGKFRDMDMDAAGCSWSSSMRVRIGLNVNVPLTHAI
;
A
#
# COMPACT_ATOMS: atom_id res chain seq x y z
N MET A 1 2.14 7.38 10.11
CA MET A 1 2.99 6.47 9.33
C MET A 1 4.30 7.18 8.99
N LEU A 2 5.40 6.45 8.89
CA LEU A 2 6.70 6.99 8.48
C LEU A 2 6.67 7.37 6.99
N GLU A 3 7.21 8.55 6.65
CA GLU A 3 7.25 9.05 5.27
C GLU A 3 8.29 8.29 4.43
N GLY A 4 8.03 8.12 3.13
CA GLY A 4 8.97 7.51 2.20
C GLY A 4 9.09 5.98 2.27
N CYS A 5 8.26 5.28 3.04
CA CYS A 5 8.21 3.80 3.01
C CYS A 5 7.70 3.28 1.64
N PRO A 6 8.15 2.08 1.21
CA PRO A 6 9.06 1.17 1.92
C PRO A 6 10.52 1.65 1.85
N TRP A 7 11.26 1.48 2.95
CA TRP A 7 12.70 1.76 2.97
C TRP A 7 13.46 0.49 2.60
N SER A 8 14.60 0.65 1.92
CA SER A 8 15.46 -0.47 1.55
C SER A 8 16.92 -0.16 1.88
N PHE A 9 17.64 -1.20 2.29
CA PHE A 9 19.07 -1.16 2.53
C PHE A 9 19.68 -2.48 2.08
N ASP A 10 20.76 -2.40 1.30
CA ASP A 10 21.47 -3.57 0.76
C ASP A 10 20.52 -4.63 0.14
N LYS A 11 19.62 -4.21 -0.76
CA LYS A 11 18.63 -5.06 -1.43
C LYS A 11 17.60 -5.73 -0.50
N ASN A 12 17.57 -5.38 0.78
CA ASN A 12 16.59 -5.85 1.75
C ASN A 12 15.57 -4.75 2.06
N ILE A 13 14.31 -5.14 2.27
CA ILE A 13 13.24 -4.23 2.69
C ILE A 13 13.29 -4.10 4.21
N ILE A 14 13.24 -2.88 4.71
CA ILE A 14 13.16 -2.60 6.14
C ILE A 14 11.69 -2.44 6.52
N VAL A 15 11.22 -3.30 7.42
CA VAL A 15 9.88 -3.21 8.00
C VAL A 15 9.94 -2.44 9.30
N LEU A 16 9.13 -1.39 9.42
CA LEU A 16 9.07 -0.55 10.60
C LEU A 16 7.63 -0.33 11.02
N SER A 17 7.42 -0.30 12.33
CA SER A 17 6.14 0.01 12.94
C SER A 17 6.30 1.18 13.91
N GLN A 18 5.30 2.06 13.92
CA GLN A 18 5.25 3.17 14.86
C GLN A 18 4.69 2.66 16.18
N ILE A 19 5.52 2.66 17.22
CA ILE A 19 5.14 2.21 18.55
C ILE A 19 4.42 3.34 19.29
N ARG A 20 3.26 3.06 19.86
CA ARG A 20 2.57 3.97 20.79
C ARG A 20 3.11 3.80 22.22
N ALA A 21 3.01 4.85 23.03
CA ALA A 21 3.52 4.84 24.41
C ALA A 21 2.92 3.71 25.30
N SER A 22 1.73 3.22 24.96
CA SER A 22 1.05 2.13 25.68
C SER A 22 1.30 0.74 25.10
N GLU A 23 2.03 0.62 23.99
CA GLU A 23 2.23 -0.66 23.30
C GLU A 23 3.46 -1.40 23.87
N ASN A 24 3.30 -2.72 24.05
CA ASN A 24 4.40 -3.58 24.45
C ASN A 24 5.29 -3.89 23.25
N LEU A 25 6.56 -3.48 23.33
CA LEU A 25 7.59 -3.71 22.31
C LEU A 25 7.76 -5.18 21.93
N ALA A 26 7.53 -6.11 22.87
CA ALA A 26 7.66 -7.53 22.63
C ALA A 26 6.56 -8.11 21.72
N VAL A 27 5.51 -7.34 21.44
CA VAL A 27 4.30 -7.82 20.73
C VAL A 27 3.97 -6.97 19.50
N VAL A 28 4.93 -6.15 19.05
CA VAL A 28 4.74 -5.30 17.86
C VAL A 28 4.68 -6.16 16.62
N ASP A 29 3.57 -6.05 15.88
CA ASP A 29 3.37 -6.75 14.61
C ASP A 29 4.23 -6.09 13.51
N LEU A 30 5.25 -6.81 13.05
CA LEU A 30 6.13 -6.43 11.93
C LEU A 30 5.83 -7.23 10.65
N ASN A 31 4.63 -7.80 10.55
CA ASN A 31 4.26 -8.60 9.39
C ASN A 31 3.81 -7.76 8.19
N TRP A 32 3.65 -6.44 8.35
CA TRP A 32 3.08 -5.57 7.33
C TRP A 32 4.06 -4.48 6.89
N CYS A 33 4.20 -4.32 5.58
CA CYS A 33 4.96 -3.22 4.98
C CYS A 33 4.09 -2.54 3.93
N ASP A 34 4.02 -1.21 3.94
CA ASP A 34 3.19 -0.48 2.99
C ASP A 34 3.97 -0.12 1.72
N PHE A 35 3.31 -0.31 0.58
CA PHE A 35 3.82 -0.05 -0.76
C PHE A 35 2.86 0.84 -1.54
N TYR A 36 3.42 1.60 -2.48
CA TYR A 36 2.64 2.18 -3.57
C TYR A 36 2.61 1.21 -4.75
N ILE A 37 1.41 0.90 -5.22
CA ILE A 37 1.18 0.18 -6.47
C ILE A 37 0.62 1.17 -7.50
N TYR A 38 1.07 1.00 -8.75
CA TYR A 38 0.54 1.73 -9.90
C TYR A 38 -0.31 0.79 -10.73
N ILE A 39 -1.56 1.15 -10.93
CA ILE A 39 -2.50 0.39 -11.74
C ILE A 39 -2.69 1.14 -13.05
N TYR A 40 -2.23 0.52 -14.14
CA TYR A 40 -2.27 1.08 -15.50
C TYR A 40 -3.44 0.50 -16.29
N ASN A 41 -3.75 1.12 -17.44
CA ASN A 41 -4.78 0.67 -18.39
C ASN A 41 -6.19 0.56 -17.80
N LEU A 42 -6.50 1.36 -16.79
CA LEU A 42 -7.87 1.54 -16.32
C LEU A 42 -8.54 2.65 -17.13
N SER A 43 -9.80 2.45 -17.49
CA SER A 43 -10.63 3.53 -18.01
C SER A 43 -10.92 4.55 -16.90
N LEU A 44 -11.12 5.82 -17.27
CA LEU A 44 -11.34 6.91 -16.31
C LEU A 44 -12.49 6.63 -15.34
N ASN A 45 -13.57 5.98 -15.78
CA ASN A 45 -14.70 5.59 -14.92
C ASN A 45 -14.33 4.53 -13.86
N MET A 46 -13.24 3.79 -14.04
CA MET A 46 -12.73 2.81 -13.08
C MET A 46 -11.71 3.41 -12.10
N MET A 47 -11.25 4.64 -12.32
CA MET A 47 -10.30 5.32 -11.42
C MET A 47 -11.01 5.94 -10.22
N ASN A 48 -11.65 5.10 -9.40
CA ASN A 48 -12.42 5.52 -8.23
C ASN A 48 -12.07 4.69 -6.99
N LEU A 49 -12.49 5.17 -5.81
CA LEU A 49 -12.18 4.57 -4.52
C LEU A 49 -12.64 3.11 -4.41
N GLY A 50 -13.80 2.79 -4.98
CA GLY A 50 -14.36 1.44 -4.93
C GLY A 50 -13.47 0.43 -5.64
N VAL A 51 -13.03 0.76 -6.85
CA VAL A 51 -12.11 -0.08 -7.63
C VAL A 51 -10.72 -0.14 -6.98
N ALA A 52 -10.22 0.98 -6.46
CA ALA A 52 -8.95 1.03 -5.74
C ALA A 52 -8.93 0.15 -4.49
N THR A 53 -10.01 0.21 -3.70
CA THR A 53 -10.20 -0.63 -2.52
C THR A 53 -10.29 -2.10 -2.92
N LEU A 54 -11.02 -2.42 -3.98
CA LEU A 54 -11.16 -3.79 -4.49
C LEU A 54 -9.80 -4.39 -4.90
N ILE A 55 -9.06 -3.68 -5.76
CA ILE A 55 -7.75 -4.15 -6.25
C ILE A 55 -6.74 -4.16 -5.11
N GLY A 56 -6.71 -3.11 -4.29
CA GLY A 56 -5.80 -2.99 -3.17
C GLY A 56 -5.97 -4.12 -2.15
N ASN A 57 -7.22 -4.46 -1.82
CA ASN A 57 -7.53 -5.57 -0.91
C ASN A 57 -7.28 -6.96 -1.50
N ARG A 58 -7.21 -7.07 -2.83
CA ARG A 58 -6.82 -8.33 -3.49
C ARG A 58 -5.31 -8.58 -3.39
N LEU A 59 -4.50 -7.52 -3.36
CA LEU A 59 -3.04 -7.62 -3.27
C LEU A 59 -2.54 -7.58 -1.82
N GLY A 60 -3.19 -6.80 -0.95
CA GLY A 60 -2.81 -6.62 0.45
C GLY A 60 -3.96 -6.00 1.26
N LYS A 61 -3.65 -5.15 2.23
CA LYS A 61 -4.64 -4.31 2.92
C LYS A 61 -4.66 -2.93 2.29
N PHE A 62 -5.77 -2.52 1.68
CA PHE A 62 -5.92 -1.15 1.19
C PHE A 62 -5.67 -0.14 2.32
N ARG A 63 -4.87 0.90 2.03
CA ARG A 63 -4.57 1.99 2.96
C ARG A 63 -5.18 3.29 2.49
N ASP A 64 -4.85 3.65 1.26
CA ASP A 64 -5.20 4.94 0.69
C ASP A 64 -5.05 4.92 -0.84
N MET A 65 -5.48 5.99 -1.48
CA MET A 65 -5.39 6.20 -2.92
C MET A 65 -5.07 7.66 -3.18
N ASP A 66 -4.16 7.93 -4.12
CA ASP A 66 -3.92 9.30 -4.56
C ASP A 66 -5.17 9.79 -5.33
N MET A 67 -5.98 10.62 -4.68
CA MET A 67 -7.12 11.33 -5.27
C MET A 67 -6.87 12.83 -5.24
N ASP A 68 -7.29 13.54 -6.28
CA ASP A 68 -7.45 14.99 -6.22
C ASP A 68 -8.66 15.38 -5.36
N ALA A 69 -8.85 16.68 -5.11
CA ALA A 69 -9.96 17.19 -4.31
C ALA A 69 -11.36 16.88 -4.89
N ALA A 70 -11.45 16.44 -6.15
CA ALA A 70 -12.67 16.02 -6.81
C ALA A 70 -12.89 14.49 -6.77
N GLY A 71 -11.99 13.74 -6.13
CA GLY A 71 -12.06 12.29 -6.04
C GLY A 71 -11.60 11.57 -7.32
N CYS A 72 -10.95 12.29 -8.24
CA CYS A 72 -10.39 11.75 -9.48
C CYS A 72 -8.88 11.57 -9.37
N SER A 73 -8.35 10.54 -10.02
CA SER A 73 -6.91 10.47 -10.29
C SER A 73 -6.60 11.41 -11.47
N TRP A 74 -5.73 12.39 -11.28
CA TRP A 74 -5.27 13.27 -12.37
C TRP A 74 -4.31 12.60 -13.35
N SER A 75 -3.91 11.35 -13.11
CA SER A 75 -2.89 10.66 -13.90
C SER A 75 -3.48 9.57 -14.79
N SER A 76 -2.76 9.20 -15.85
CA SER A 76 -3.05 8.04 -16.70
C SER A 76 -2.98 6.69 -15.95
N SER A 77 -2.63 6.73 -14.67
CA SER A 77 -2.53 5.59 -13.78
C SER A 77 -3.24 5.88 -12.46
N MET A 78 -3.57 4.82 -11.75
CA MET A 78 -4.17 4.91 -10.44
C MET A 78 -3.13 4.46 -9.42
N ARG A 79 -2.66 5.39 -8.56
CA ARG A 79 -1.71 5.06 -7.49
C ARG A 79 -2.48 4.69 -6.23
N VAL A 80 -2.26 3.49 -5.74
CA VAL A 80 -2.92 2.95 -4.54
C VAL A 80 -1.85 2.58 -3.53
N ARG A 81 -2.11 2.89 -2.27
CA ARG A 81 -1.28 2.47 -1.15
C ARG A 81 -1.88 1.23 -0.51
N ILE A 82 -1.06 0.20 -0.34
CA ILE A 82 -1.46 -1.07 0.28
C ILE A 82 -0.44 -1.51 1.32
N GLY A 83 -0.89 -2.20 2.37
CA GLY A 83 -0.06 -2.95 3.29
C GLY A 83 0.06 -4.41 2.85
N LEU A 84 1.24 -4.82 2.42
CA LEU A 84 1.55 -6.21 2.07
C LEU A 84 2.00 -6.98 3.31
N ASN A 85 1.58 -8.24 3.41
CA ASN A 85 2.11 -9.15 4.42
C ASN A 85 3.47 -9.67 3.92
N VAL A 86 4.54 -9.43 4.68
CA VAL A 86 5.91 -9.80 4.27
C VAL A 86 6.21 -11.29 4.47
N ASN A 87 5.34 -12.03 5.15
CA ASN A 87 5.49 -13.47 5.36
C ASN A 87 4.88 -14.32 4.24
N VAL A 88 4.25 -13.70 3.25
CA VAL A 88 3.72 -14.39 2.07
C VAL A 88 4.52 -13.98 0.84
N PRO A 89 4.73 -14.90 -0.12
CA PRO A 89 5.39 -14.53 -1.37
C PRO A 89 4.55 -13.48 -2.12
N LEU A 90 5.24 -12.63 -2.89
CA LEU A 90 4.55 -11.74 -3.80
C LEU A 90 3.80 -12.55 -4.86
N THR A 91 2.55 -12.18 -5.11
CA THR A 91 1.75 -12.76 -6.17
C THR A 91 2.34 -12.34 -7.52
N HIS A 92 2.77 -13.31 -8.33
CA HIS A 92 3.08 -13.06 -9.73
C HIS A 92 1.80 -12.75 -10.51
N ALA A 93 1.86 -11.77 -11.41
CA ALA A 93 0.80 -11.58 -12.40
C ALA A 93 0.73 -12.86 -13.27
N ILE A 94 -0.46 -13.49 -13.29
CA ILE A 94 -0.79 -14.62 -14.17
C ILE A 94 -1.14 -14.06 -15.55
#